data_AF-A0AAN8ES41-F1
#
_entry.id   AF-A0AAN8ES41-F1
#
_cell.length_a   1.000
_cell.length_b   1.000
_cell.length_c   1.000
_cell.angle_alpha   90.00
_cell.angle_beta   90.00
_cell.angle_gamma   90.00
#
_symmetry.space_group_name_H-M   'P 1'
#
loop_
_entity.id
_entity.type
_entity.pdbx_description
1 polymer ?
#
loop_
_entity_poly.entity_id
_entity_poly.type
_entity_poly.pdbx_seq_one_letter_code
_entity_poly.pdbx_strand_id
1 'polypeptide(L)'
;FLQEQLACAIAHLLNAVFGNLSSDHATGGNAERNSKRSSKKSKKASASGEWVSVNTKEFWNALCQEAKNYYAFDLKVDCVDAVVEQYGVQKISLLRRLCRTLGIQLLNKDYQLDSSSTRARQPFAEDDIQNLIPVTKHRQPCASDAKKLFTRGQQAMQVGHLREAYECIAESVNLMTSVYGALHSELAQALRLLARLSYILGDPTEAVAQQHRAALMSERCNGIDHAYTIIEYINLAHFAFSNLYIPAALRLLYRARYLLLIAHGENHPLMAQIDGNIGVILFAVHEFDTALRFLQSAEAVMTANGEPKRLKPALIQHITARAHASRGDFRAALAAEKETYSIYNNLFGPEHDKTKESSEYLSQLTMQAVAFQRKVMDATKGNSVGPLLPAQNFGYPISEWSTHTL
;
A
#
# COMPACT_ATOMS: atom_id res chain seq x y z
N PHE A 1 -41.00 -4.32 3.04
CA PHE A 1 -41.09 -3.90 4.45
C PHE A 1 -39.78 -4.08 5.23
N LEU A 2 -39.36 -5.30 5.60
CA LEU A 2 -38.08 -5.51 6.34
C LEU A 2 -36.85 -5.03 5.55
N GLN A 3 -36.79 -5.32 4.24
CA GLN A 3 -35.69 -4.90 3.37
C GLN A 3 -35.68 -3.37 3.12
N GLU A 4 -36.85 -2.74 3.03
CA GLU A 4 -36.97 -1.28 2.89
C GLU A 4 -36.53 -0.56 4.17
N GLN A 5 -36.98 -1.02 5.34
CA GLN A 5 -36.54 -0.46 6.62
C GLN A 5 -35.03 -0.63 6.86
N LEU A 6 -34.45 -1.75 6.42
CA LEU A 6 -33.02 -1.99 6.47
C LEU A 6 -32.25 -1.04 5.56
N ALA A 7 -32.74 -0.78 4.33
CA ALA A 7 -32.15 0.21 3.44
C ALA A 7 -32.19 1.61 4.04
N CYS A 8 -33.32 2.02 4.64
CA CYS A 8 -33.42 3.29 5.37
C CYS A 8 -32.38 3.39 6.50
N ALA A 9 -32.22 2.33 7.30
CA ALA A 9 -31.30 2.30 8.44
C ALA A 9 -29.84 2.37 7.99
N ILE A 10 -29.45 1.65 6.93
CA ILE A 10 -28.10 1.70 6.37
C ILE A 10 -27.82 3.08 5.76
N ALA A 11 -28.77 3.67 5.04
CA ALA A 11 -28.62 5.01 4.48
C ALA A 11 -28.43 6.04 5.61
N HIS A 12 -29.22 5.91 6.67
CA HIS A 12 -29.09 6.74 7.87
C HIS A 12 -27.72 6.59 8.54
N LEU A 13 -27.22 5.36 8.73
CA LEU A 13 -25.88 5.10 9.26
C LEU A 13 -24.79 5.74 8.39
N LEU A 14 -24.85 5.56 7.07
CA LEU A 14 -23.87 6.15 6.15
C LEU A 14 -23.94 7.68 6.16
N ASN A 15 -25.13 8.26 6.29
CA ASN A 15 -25.33 9.70 6.43
C ASN A 15 -24.89 10.23 7.81
N ALA A 16 -24.94 9.42 8.88
CA ALA A 16 -24.39 9.79 10.18
C ALA A 16 -22.87 9.82 10.17
N VAL A 17 -22.25 8.90 9.43
CA VAL A 17 -20.80 8.85 9.25
C VAL A 17 -20.37 9.98 8.30
N PHE A 18 -20.81 9.98 7.05
CA PHE A 18 -20.27 10.82 5.97
C PHE A 18 -21.07 12.08 5.66
N GLY A 19 -22.25 12.26 6.24
CA GLY A 19 -23.12 13.40 6.02
C GLY A 19 -23.34 14.24 7.28
N ASN A 20 -24.26 15.19 7.20
CA ASN A 20 -24.70 16.02 8.32
C ASN A 20 -26.17 15.71 8.63
N LEU A 21 -26.41 14.86 9.62
CA LEU A 21 -27.74 14.64 10.19
C LEU A 21 -27.95 15.63 11.33
N SER A 22 -28.73 16.69 11.07
CA SER A 22 -29.31 17.54 12.11
C SER A 22 -30.64 16.96 12.57
N SER A 23 -30.92 17.03 13.88
CA SER A 23 -32.17 16.57 14.48
C SER A 23 -33.34 17.50 14.11
N ASP A 24 -33.81 17.47 12.87
CA ASP A 24 -35.04 18.15 12.44
C ASP A 24 -36.05 17.17 11.83
N HIS A 25 -36.06 15.95 12.38
CA HIS A 25 -37.16 15.01 12.20
C HIS A 25 -37.77 14.60 13.54
N ALA A 26 -38.09 15.61 14.35
CA ALA A 26 -39.14 15.52 15.34
C ALA A 26 -40.17 16.61 15.05
N THR A 27 -41.39 16.17 14.71
CA THR A 27 -42.63 16.95 14.63
C THR A 27 -42.83 17.87 13.43
N GLY A 28 -44.02 17.75 12.82
CA GLY A 28 -44.44 18.62 11.72
C GLY A 28 -44.48 20.08 12.12
N GLY A 29 -43.97 20.94 11.24
CA GLY A 29 -44.03 22.38 11.35
C GLY A 29 -44.13 22.99 9.97
N ASN A 30 -45.21 23.73 9.74
CA ASN A 30 -45.56 24.46 8.52
C ASN A 30 -44.39 25.24 7.89
N ALA A 31 -44.14 25.00 6.60
CA ALA A 31 -43.66 26.02 5.69
C ALA A 31 -44.75 26.23 4.62
N GLU A 32 -45.23 27.47 4.53
CA GLU A 32 -46.44 27.86 3.80
C GLU A 32 -46.34 27.70 2.27
N ARG A 33 -47.43 27.15 1.72
CA ARG A 33 -48.10 27.48 0.44
C ARG A 33 -47.34 28.32 -0.61
N ASN A 34 -46.97 27.70 -1.73
CA ASN A 34 -47.65 27.84 -3.03
C ASN A 34 -46.82 27.25 -4.19
N SER A 35 -47.24 26.11 -4.75
CA SER A 35 -47.71 26.05 -6.15
C SER A 35 -48.15 24.61 -6.48
N LYS A 36 -49.27 24.53 -7.21
CA LYS A 36 -50.03 23.32 -7.54
C LYS A 36 -49.36 22.56 -8.69
N ARG A 37 -49.14 21.25 -8.56
CA ARG A 37 -49.75 20.21 -9.44
C ARG A 37 -49.12 18.82 -9.25
N SER A 38 -49.99 17.82 -9.44
CA SER A 38 -49.74 16.42 -9.80
C SER A 38 -49.47 15.41 -8.68
N SER A 39 -50.57 14.76 -8.30
CA SER A 39 -50.67 13.61 -7.43
C SER A 39 -50.00 12.34 -8.01
N LYS A 40 -49.00 11.82 -7.29
CA LYS A 40 -48.77 10.37 -7.14
C LYS A 40 -48.35 10.14 -5.69
N LYS A 41 -49.32 9.76 -4.85
CA LYS A 41 -49.09 9.36 -3.45
C LYS A 41 -48.29 8.05 -3.44
N SER A 42 -46.97 8.15 -3.37
CA SER A 42 -46.15 7.10 -2.76
C SER A 42 -46.29 7.24 -1.25
N LYS A 43 -46.88 6.24 -0.58
CA LYS A 43 -46.90 6.15 0.88
C LYS A 43 -45.46 5.94 1.36
N LYS A 44 -44.77 7.02 1.74
CA LYS A 44 -43.54 6.91 2.55
C LYS A 44 -43.94 6.26 3.88
N ALA A 45 -43.53 5.01 4.09
CA ALA A 45 -43.64 4.36 5.38
C ALA A 45 -42.82 5.20 6.38
N SER A 46 -43.43 5.64 7.48
CA SER A 46 -42.68 6.31 8.55
C SER A 46 -41.69 5.31 9.12
N ALA A 47 -40.39 5.57 8.97
CA ALA A 47 -39.36 4.79 9.63
C ALA A 47 -39.56 4.91 11.16
N SER A 48 -39.91 3.80 11.81
CA SER A 48 -40.10 3.71 13.25
C SER A 48 -38.98 2.86 13.84
N GLY A 49 -37.97 3.51 14.42
CA GLY A 49 -36.88 2.83 15.13
C GLY A 49 -35.97 3.81 15.88
N GLU A 50 -35.37 3.35 16.97
CA GLU A 50 -34.42 4.12 17.82
C GLU A 50 -33.21 4.66 17.03
N TRP A 51 -32.90 4.06 15.88
CA TRP A 51 -31.82 4.49 15.00
C TRP A 51 -32.11 5.83 14.30
N VAL A 52 -33.38 6.26 14.20
CA VAL A 52 -33.78 7.51 13.53
C VAL A 52 -33.41 8.76 14.35
N SER A 53 -33.23 8.63 15.67
CA SER A 53 -32.86 9.77 16.52
C SER A 53 -31.36 10.03 16.59
N VAL A 54 -30.52 9.13 16.05
CA VAL A 54 -29.06 9.24 16.15
C VAL A 54 -28.57 10.38 15.25
N ASN A 55 -28.07 11.45 15.85
CA ASN A 55 -27.48 12.55 15.08
C ASN A 55 -25.98 12.29 14.82
N THR A 56 -25.39 13.04 13.88
CA THR A 56 -23.95 12.92 13.53
C THR A 56 -23.06 13.12 14.76
N LYS A 57 -23.33 14.12 15.61
CA LYS A 57 -22.47 14.44 16.78
C LYS A 57 -22.50 13.35 17.86
N GLU A 58 -23.68 12.82 18.17
CA GLU A 58 -23.89 11.72 19.11
C GLU A 58 -23.20 10.46 18.61
N PHE A 59 -23.31 10.16 17.31
CA PHE A 59 -22.62 9.04 16.69
C PHE A 59 -21.10 9.16 16.83
N TRP A 60 -20.50 10.31 16.47
CA TRP A 60 -19.06 10.54 16.57
C TRP A 60 -18.56 10.51 18.02
N ASN A 61 -19.32 11.07 18.96
CA ASN A 61 -19.00 10.99 20.39
C ASN A 61 -18.99 9.54 20.90
N ALA A 62 -20.01 8.75 20.54
CA ALA A 62 -20.08 7.34 20.89
C ALA A 62 -18.93 6.55 20.26
N LEU A 63 -18.61 6.82 18.99
CA LEU A 63 -17.49 6.20 18.28
C LEU A 63 -16.15 6.49 18.97
N CYS A 64 -15.90 7.74 19.37
CA CYS A 64 -14.67 8.13 20.05
C CYS A 64 -14.54 7.47 21.43
N GLN A 65 -15.65 7.38 22.18
CA GLN A 65 -15.68 6.68 23.46
C GLN A 65 -15.41 5.18 23.29
N GLU A 66 -16.03 4.54 22.29
CA GLU A 66 -15.85 3.12 22.01
C GLU A 66 -14.41 2.82 21.56
N ALA A 67 -13.84 3.67 20.70
CA ALA A 67 -12.45 3.57 20.26
C ALA A 67 -11.47 3.65 21.45
N LYS A 68 -11.75 4.55 22.40
CA LYS A 68 -10.95 4.68 23.62
C LYS A 68 -11.12 3.48 24.56
N ASN A 69 -12.32 2.98 24.72
CA ASN A 69 -12.61 1.88 25.65
C ASN A 69 -12.07 0.54 25.14
N TYR A 70 -12.26 0.22 23.85
CA TYR A 70 -11.87 -1.07 23.28
C TYR A 70 -10.42 -1.10 22.78
N TYR A 71 -9.94 -0.01 22.18
CA TYR A 71 -8.62 0.03 21.54
C TYR A 71 -7.61 0.92 22.25
N ALA A 72 -7.99 1.59 23.35
CA ALA A 72 -7.16 2.59 24.04
C ALA A 72 -6.65 3.70 23.10
N PHE A 73 -7.41 3.99 22.03
CA PHE A 73 -7.05 4.96 21.01
C PHE A 73 -7.89 6.23 21.17
N ASP A 74 -7.23 7.37 21.41
CA ASP A 74 -7.89 8.66 21.67
C ASP A 74 -8.13 9.41 20.34
N LEU A 75 -9.26 9.12 19.70
CA LEU A 75 -9.70 9.82 18.49
C LEU A 75 -10.33 11.16 18.90
N LYS A 76 -9.59 12.27 18.76
CA LYS A 76 -10.08 13.63 19.09
C LYS A 76 -10.71 14.27 17.86
N VAL A 77 -11.82 13.71 17.39
CA VAL A 77 -12.43 14.09 16.12
C VAL A 77 -13.96 14.06 16.17
N ASP A 78 -14.59 15.12 15.62
CA ASP A 78 -16.05 15.31 15.66
C ASP A 78 -16.76 14.98 14.33
N CYS A 79 -16.01 14.79 13.23
CA CYS A 79 -16.55 14.48 11.90
C CYS A 79 -15.51 13.80 10.99
N VAL A 80 -15.96 13.16 9.90
CA VAL A 80 -15.06 12.53 8.92
C VAL A 80 -14.06 13.53 8.34
N ASP A 81 -14.45 14.78 8.11
CA ASP A 81 -13.54 15.79 7.53
C ASP A 81 -12.33 16.04 8.43
N ALA A 82 -12.54 16.11 9.74
CA ALA A 82 -11.45 16.27 10.69
C ALA A 82 -10.58 14.99 10.80
N VAL A 83 -11.13 13.80 10.51
CA VAL A 83 -10.32 12.57 10.38
C VAL A 83 -9.44 12.65 9.13
N VAL A 84 -10.01 13.11 8.02
CA VAL A 84 -9.30 13.29 6.75
C VAL A 84 -8.18 14.32 6.91
N GLU A 85 -8.43 15.41 7.62
CA GLU A 85 -7.43 16.46 7.86
C GLU A 85 -6.32 16.01 8.82
N GLN A 86 -6.66 15.29 9.90
CA GLN A 86 -5.65 14.79 10.84
C GLN A 86 -4.80 13.64 10.29
N TYR A 87 -5.40 12.70 9.56
CA TYR A 87 -4.74 11.44 9.16
C TYR A 87 -4.48 11.32 7.66
N GLY A 88 -4.94 12.28 6.83
CA GLY A 88 -4.70 12.27 5.39
C GLY A 88 -5.39 11.12 4.64
N VAL A 89 -6.49 10.57 5.17
CA VAL A 89 -7.18 9.40 4.61
C VAL A 89 -8.22 9.80 3.57
N GLN A 90 -8.42 9.00 2.52
CA GLN A 90 -9.47 9.26 1.53
C GLN A 90 -10.86 8.80 2.03
N LYS A 91 -11.87 9.67 1.91
CA LYS A 91 -13.27 9.35 2.29
C LYS A 91 -13.82 8.14 1.56
N ILE A 92 -13.51 8.02 0.27
CA ILE A 92 -13.95 6.90 -0.59
C ILE A 92 -13.36 5.58 -0.11
N SER A 93 -12.09 5.58 0.30
CA SER A 93 -11.43 4.40 0.87
C SER A 93 -12.08 3.97 2.19
N LEU A 94 -12.44 4.92 3.06
CA LEU A 94 -13.18 4.64 4.30
C LEU A 94 -14.57 4.06 4.00
N LEU A 95 -15.32 4.66 3.07
CA LEU A 95 -16.63 4.17 2.64
C LEU A 95 -16.52 2.74 2.12
N ARG A 96 -15.55 2.48 1.24
CA ARG A 96 -15.29 1.15 0.68
C ARG A 96 -14.96 0.14 1.78
N ARG A 97 -14.10 0.50 2.74
CA ARG A 97 -13.73 -0.37 3.85
C ARG A 97 -14.93 -0.67 4.76
N LEU A 98 -15.73 0.33 5.07
CA LEU A 98 -16.95 0.19 5.88
C LEU A 98 -17.95 -0.73 5.18
N CYS A 99 -18.21 -0.51 3.88
CA CYS A 99 -19.10 -1.35 3.09
C CYS A 99 -18.61 -2.81 3.05
N ARG A 100 -17.32 -3.06 2.86
CA ARG A 100 -16.77 -4.43 2.88
C ARG A 100 -16.83 -5.11 4.24
N THR A 101 -16.71 -4.35 5.33
CA THR A 101 -16.72 -4.90 6.70
C THR A 101 -18.14 -5.23 7.15
N LEU A 102 -19.12 -4.40 6.78
CA LEU A 102 -20.53 -4.60 7.07
C LEU A 102 -21.26 -5.47 6.02
N GLY A 103 -20.66 -5.64 4.84
CA GLY A 103 -21.25 -6.39 3.73
C GLY A 103 -22.28 -5.60 2.91
N ILE A 104 -22.20 -4.28 2.91
CA ILE A 104 -23.13 -3.39 2.20
C ILE A 104 -22.74 -3.33 0.71
N GLN A 105 -23.72 -3.50 -0.17
CA GLN A 105 -23.58 -3.28 -1.61
C GLN A 105 -24.29 -1.98 -2.01
N LEU A 106 -23.51 -1.04 -2.54
CA LEU A 106 -23.98 0.25 -3.03
C LEU A 106 -24.09 0.26 -4.55
N LEU A 107 -25.01 1.07 -5.07
CA LEU A 107 -25.11 1.39 -6.48
C LEU A 107 -23.82 2.09 -6.95
N ASN A 108 -23.33 1.74 -8.14
CA ASN A 108 -22.17 2.43 -8.70
C ASN A 108 -22.57 3.85 -9.15
N LYS A 109 -22.14 4.85 -8.39
CA LYS A 109 -22.43 6.27 -8.61
C LYS A 109 -21.31 7.13 -8.03
N ASP A 110 -21.11 8.30 -8.61
CA ASP A 110 -20.20 9.31 -8.05
C ASP A 110 -20.85 9.98 -6.83
N TYR A 111 -20.55 9.46 -5.65
CA TYR A 111 -21.03 10.01 -4.38
C TYR A 111 -20.21 11.26 -4.02
N GLN A 112 -20.90 12.40 -3.88
CA GLN A 112 -20.28 13.64 -3.41
C GLN A 112 -20.23 13.63 -1.87
N LEU A 113 -19.05 13.34 -1.31
CA LEU A 113 -18.81 13.25 0.13
C LEU A 113 -18.24 14.54 0.73
N ASP A 114 -18.30 15.66 0.00
CA ASP A 114 -17.78 16.95 0.47
C ASP A 114 -18.78 17.70 1.35
N SER A 115 -18.27 18.30 2.42
CA SER A 115 -19.05 19.03 3.43
C SER A 115 -19.80 20.25 2.87
N SER A 116 -19.31 20.82 1.77
CA SER A 116 -19.97 21.94 1.08
C SER A 116 -21.24 21.50 0.33
N SER A 117 -21.24 20.28 -0.24
CA SER A 117 -22.37 19.71 -0.99
C SER A 117 -23.40 19.04 -0.07
N THR A 118 -22.94 18.42 1.01
CA THR A 118 -23.79 17.70 1.98
C THR A 118 -24.67 18.59 2.85
N ARG A 119 -24.49 19.92 2.81
CA ARG A 119 -25.35 20.88 3.52
C ARG A 119 -26.73 21.05 2.85
N ALA A 120 -26.85 20.71 1.56
CA ALA A 120 -28.11 20.82 0.80
C ALA A 120 -28.78 19.46 0.53
N ARG A 121 -28.02 18.35 0.58
CA ARG A 121 -28.54 17.01 0.30
C ARG A 121 -27.73 15.94 1.04
N GLN A 122 -28.43 14.97 1.63
CA GLN A 122 -27.78 13.80 2.21
C GLN A 122 -27.08 12.97 1.11
N PRO A 123 -25.86 12.48 1.36
CA PRO A 123 -25.06 11.81 0.33
C PRO A 123 -25.62 10.45 -0.11
N PHE A 124 -26.34 9.75 0.76
CA PHE A 124 -26.93 8.43 0.48
C PHE A 124 -28.46 8.46 0.57
N ALA A 125 -29.12 7.88 -0.43
CA ALA A 125 -30.55 7.61 -0.44
C ALA A 125 -30.83 6.11 -0.25
N GLU A 126 -32.08 5.77 0.06
CA GLU A 126 -32.55 4.37 0.21
C GLU A 126 -32.34 3.57 -1.08
N ASP A 127 -32.57 4.19 -2.24
CA ASP A 127 -32.39 3.58 -3.56
C ASP A 127 -30.93 3.27 -3.91
N ASP A 128 -29.97 3.87 -3.20
CA ASP A 128 -28.54 3.65 -3.43
C ASP A 128 -28.06 2.31 -2.84
N ILE A 129 -28.84 1.68 -1.95
CA ILE A 129 -28.48 0.41 -1.28
C ILE A 129 -29.11 -0.76 -2.03
N GLN A 130 -28.28 -1.53 -2.72
CA GLN A 130 -28.75 -2.67 -3.49
C GLN A 130 -28.95 -3.91 -2.63
N ASN A 131 -28.02 -4.17 -1.71
CA ASN A 131 -28.02 -5.41 -0.92
C ASN A 131 -27.22 -5.29 0.37
N LEU A 132 -27.52 -6.18 1.31
CA LEU A 132 -26.70 -6.43 2.50
C LEU A 132 -26.37 -7.92 2.55
N ILE A 133 -25.11 -8.25 2.29
CA ILE A 133 -24.60 -9.62 2.37
C ILE A 133 -23.96 -9.79 3.75
N PRO A 134 -24.52 -10.59 4.66
CA PRO A 134 -23.94 -10.76 5.99
C PRO A 134 -22.53 -11.35 5.89
N VAL A 135 -21.54 -10.65 6.45
CA VAL A 135 -20.18 -11.16 6.55
C VAL A 135 -20.13 -12.16 7.71
N THR A 136 -20.33 -13.43 7.38
CA THR A 136 -20.31 -14.51 8.37
C THR A 136 -18.90 -14.77 8.88
N LYS A 137 -18.65 -14.48 10.15
CA LYS A 137 -17.41 -14.87 10.84
C LYS A 137 -17.51 -16.36 11.20
N HIS A 138 -17.00 -17.24 10.34
CA HIS A 138 -16.89 -18.66 10.65
C HIS A 138 -15.62 -18.91 11.50
N ARG A 139 -15.73 -19.77 12.52
CA ARG A 139 -14.56 -20.30 13.22
C ARG A 139 -13.90 -21.32 12.31
N GLN A 140 -12.92 -20.86 11.55
CA GLN A 140 -12.13 -21.72 10.67
C GLN A 140 -11.54 -22.88 11.48
N PRO A 141 -11.53 -24.11 10.93
CA PRO A 141 -10.78 -25.20 11.54
C PRO A 141 -9.32 -24.74 11.72
N CYS A 142 -8.67 -25.15 12.81
CA CYS A 142 -7.27 -24.80 13.07
C CYS A 142 -6.43 -26.07 13.00
N ALA A 143 -5.48 -26.13 12.06
CA ALA A 143 -4.49 -27.19 12.00
C ALA A 143 -3.37 -26.89 13.01
N SER A 144 -3.56 -27.26 14.28
CA SER A 144 -2.60 -26.96 15.36
C SER A 144 -1.21 -27.49 15.08
N ASP A 145 -1.10 -28.69 14.51
CA ASP A 145 0.19 -29.31 14.24
C ASP A 145 0.89 -28.69 13.03
N ALA A 146 0.14 -28.35 11.99
CA ALA A 146 0.68 -27.59 10.86
C ALA A 146 1.21 -26.23 11.31
N LYS A 147 0.52 -25.54 12.22
CA LYS A 147 0.98 -24.26 12.79
C LYS A 147 2.26 -24.41 13.61
N LYS A 148 2.42 -25.50 14.37
CA LYS A 148 3.68 -25.79 15.10
C LYS A 148 4.85 -25.98 14.12
N LEU A 149 4.64 -26.74 13.05
CA LEU A 149 5.65 -26.93 12.00
C LEU A 149 5.98 -25.62 11.28
N PHE A 150 4.97 -24.78 11.01
CA PHE A 150 5.16 -23.46 10.44
C PHE A 150 6.08 -22.60 11.32
N THR A 151 5.79 -22.52 12.62
CA THR A 151 6.61 -21.77 13.58
C THR A 151 8.02 -22.36 13.69
N ARG A 152 8.17 -23.69 13.70
CA ARG A 152 9.48 -24.34 13.70
C ARG A 152 10.29 -23.99 12.45
N GLY A 153 9.67 -24.01 11.28
CA GLY A 153 10.33 -23.62 10.03
C GLY A 153 10.76 -22.14 10.02
N GLN A 154 9.94 -21.25 10.61
CA GLN A 154 10.34 -19.85 10.80
C GLN A 154 11.55 -19.70 11.73
N GLN A 155 11.59 -20.46 12.83
CA GLN A 155 12.74 -20.46 13.76
C GLN A 155 14.00 -21.02 13.10
N ALA A 156 13.89 -22.14 12.37
CA ALA A 156 15.01 -22.73 11.63
C ALA A 156 15.57 -21.74 10.58
N MET A 157 14.69 -20.98 9.90
CA MET A 157 15.11 -19.92 8.97
C MET A 157 15.90 -18.80 9.67
N GLN A 158 15.49 -18.38 10.87
CA GLN A 158 16.21 -17.35 11.65
C GLN A 158 17.59 -17.82 12.11
N VAL A 159 17.73 -19.11 12.41
CA VAL A 159 19.02 -19.73 12.80
C VAL A 159 19.94 -19.97 11.59
N GLY A 160 19.39 -20.00 10.37
CA GLY A 160 20.13 -20.22 9.13
C GLY A 160 20.08 -21.67 8.62
N HIS A 161 19.29 -22.55 9.24
CA HIS A 161 19.05 -23.92 8.76
C HIS A 161 18.00 -23.92 7.63
N LEU A 162 18.39 -23.45 6.45
CA LEU A 162 17.48 -23.20 5.34
C LEU A 162 16.78 -24.46 4.79
N ARG A 163 17.47 -25.60 4.76
CA ARG A 163 16.89 -26.87 4.27
C ARG A 163 15.84 -27.42 5.22
N GLU A 164 16.15 -27.48 6.51
CA GLU A 164 15.19 -27.89 7.55
C GLU A 164 13.97 -26.96 7.56
N ALA A 165 14.20 -25.64 7.41
CA ALA A 165 13.11 -24.68 7.29
C ALA A 165 12.22 -25.00 6.09
N TYR A 166 12.80 -25.27 4.92
CA TYR A 166 12.03 -25.61 3.72
C TYR A 166 11.16 -26.86 3.92
N GLU A 167 11.72 -27.94 4.47
CA GLU A 167 11.01 -29.18 4.77
C GLU A 167 9.85 -28.94 5.75
N CYS A 168 10.11 -28.25 6.87
CA CYS A 168 9.09 -27.94 7.88
C CYS A 168 7.92 -27.11 7.31
N ILE A 169 8.22 -26.09 6.50
CA ILE A 169 7.17 -25.27 5.90
C ILE A 169 6.42 -26.06 4.80
N ALA A 170 7.11 -26.89 4.01
CA ALA A 170 6.47 -27.70 2.97
C ALA A 170 5.50 -28.73 3.57
N GLU A 171 5.91 -29.41 4.64
CA GLU A 171 5.03 -30.29 5.42
C GLU A 171 3.84 -29.53 6.02
N SER A 172 4.10 -28.34 6.56
CA SER A 172 3.04 -27.47 7.08
C SER A 172 2.00 -27.13 6.01
N VAL A 173 2.43 -26.76 4.80
CA VAL A 173 1.53 -26.49 3.67
C VAL A 173 0.70 -27.71 3.30
N ASN A 174 1.31 -28.90 3.25
CA ASN A 174 0.59 -30.14 2.93
C ASN A 174 -0.49 -30.46 3.97
N LEU A 175 -0.18 -30.30 5.26
CA LEU A 175 -1.14 -30.49 6.35
C LEU A 175 -2.24 -29.41 6.36
N MET A 176 -1.90 -28.15 6.11
CA MET A 176 -2.92 -27.09 5.98
C MET A 176 -3.84 -27.37 4.79
N THR A 177 -3.31 -27.87 3.68
CA THR A 177 -4.10 -28.22 2.48
C THR A 177 -5.07 -29.38 2.77
N SER A 178 -4.65 -30.38 3.56
CA SER A 178 -5.53 -31.51 3.90
C SER A 178 -6.65 -31.14 4.88
N VAL A 179 -6.41 -30.20 5.80
CA VAL A 179 -7.39 -29.76 6.80
C VAL A 179 -8.32 -28.68 6.25
N TYR A 180 -7.78 -27.67 5.55
CA TYR A 180 -8.55 -26.52 5.06
C TYR A 180 -9.08 -26.69 3.65
N GLY A 181 -8.53 -27.65 2.89
CA GLY A 181 -8.79 -27.81 1.46
C GLY A 181 -7.88 -26.93 0.60
N ALA A 182 -8.29 -26.74 -0.65
CA ALA A 182 -7.46 -26.10 -1.67
C ALA A 182 -7.27 -24.57 -1.50
N LEU A 183 -8.15 -23.90 -0.73
CA LEU A 183 -8.14 -22.44 -0.61
C LEU A 183 -8.29 -21.99 0.85
N HIS A 184 -7.26 -21.35 1.40
CA HIS A 184 -7.29 -20.73 2.72
C HIS A 184 -6.26 -19.59 2.84
N SER A 185 -6.59 -18.54 3.59
CA SER A 185 -5.72 -17.37 3.75
C SER A 185 -4.38 -17.69 4.44
N GLU A 186 -4.35 -18.62 5.40
CA GLU A 186 -3.11 -19.04 6.08
C GLU A 186 -2.13 -19.75 5.12
N LEU A 187 -2.62 -20.46 4.09
CA LEU A 187 -1.73 -21.09 3.11
C LEU A 187 -0.93 -20.05 2.32
N ALA A 188 -1.50 -18.87 2.04
CA ALA A 188 -0.79 -17.83 1.31
C ALA A 188 0.49 -17.39 2.03
N GLN A 189 0.44 -17.28 3.37
CA GLN A 189 1.59 -16.91 4.18
C GLN A 189 2.68 -18.00 4.15
N ALA A 190 2.29 -19.27 4.21
CA ALA A 190 3.22 -20.39 4.16
C ALA A 190 3.86 -20.55 2.77
N LEU A 191 3.07 -20.39 1.70
CA LEU A 191 3.55 -20.39 0.31
C LEU A 191 4.54 -19.24 0.04
N ARG A 192 4.27 -18.04 0.57
CA ARG A 192 5.22 -16.92 0.49
C ARG A 192 6.56 -17.25 1.13
N LEU A 193 6.53 -17.92 2.29
CA LEU A 193 7.76 -18.30 2.99
C LEU A 193 8.52 -19.39 2.23
N LEU A 194 7.83 -20.36 1.63
CA LEU A 194 8.45 -21.34 0.74
C LEU A 194 9.07 -20.68 -0.49
N ALA A 195 8.39 -19.70 -1.10
CA ALA A 195 8.94 -18.97 -2.23
C ALA A 195 10.28 -18.30 -1.88
N ARG A 196 10.33 -17.62 -0.71
CA ARG A 196 11.57 -17.02 -0.20
C ARG A 196 12.66 -18.06 0.05
N LEU A 197 12.34 -19.17 0.70
CA LEU A 197 13.31 -20.25 0.95
C LEU A 197 13.83 -20.87 -0.34
N SER A 198 12.95 -21.13 -1.31
CA SER A 198 13.33 -21.68 -2.63
C SER A 198 14.30 -20.76 -3.36
N TYR A 199 14.06 -19.45 -3.30
CA TYR A 199 14.94 -18.45 -3.89
C TYR A 199 16.33 -18.46 -3.25
N ILE A 200 16.41 -18.48 -1.92
CA ILE A 200 17.70 -18.50 -1.19
C ILE A 200 18.44 -19.84 -1.44
N LEU A 201 17.72 -20.94 -1.57
CA LEU A 201 18.27 -22.26 -1.89
C LEU A 201 18.72 -22.41 -3.35
N GLY A 202 18.49 -21.40 -4.20
CA GLY A 202 18.99 -21.36 -5.57
C GLY A 202 18.01 -21.89 -6.63
N ASP A 203 16.73 -22.05 -6.30
CA ASP A 203 15.67 -22.34 -7.28
C ASP A 203 14.72 -21.14 -7.46
N PRO A 204 15.10 -20.18 -8.31
CA PRO A 204 14.30 -18.99 -8.54
C PRO A 204 13.02 -19.28 -9.36
N THR A 205 12.96 -20.41 -10.08
CA THR A 205 11.78 -20.79 -10.86
C THR A 205 10.66 -21.31 -9.97
N GLU A 206 11.00 -22.16 -9.01
CA GLU A 206 10.07 -22.64 -8.00
C GLU A 206 9.60 -21.49 -7.10
N ALA A 207 10.49 -20.55 -6.77
CA ALA A 207 10.13 -19.34 -6.01
C ALA A 207 8.99 -18.54 -6.68
N VAL A 208 9.07 -18.32 -8.00
CA VAL A 208 8.02 -17.62 -8.75
C VAL A 208 6.73 -18.43 -8.75
N ALA A 209 6.81 -19.75 -8.96
CA ALA A 209 5.63 -20.62 -8.96
C ALA A 209 4.89 -20.61 -7.62
N GLN A 210 5.63 -20.73 -6.51
CA GLN A 210 5.06 -20.71 -5.15
C GLN A 210 4.49 -19.33 -4.79
N GLN A 211 5.19 -18.24 -5.14
CA GLN A 211 4.68 -16.89 -4.91
C GLN A 211 3.44 -16.58 -5.76
N HIS A 212 3.37 -17.08 -6.99
CA HIS A 212 2.19 -16.94 -7.84
C HIS A 212 0.97 -17.65 -7.21
N ARG A 213 1.17 -18.85 -6.64
CA ARG A 213 0.13 -19.54 -5.87
C ARG A 213 -0.31 -18.73 -4.65
N ALA A 214 0.63 -18.11 -3.92
CA ALA A 214 0.31 -17.25 -2.77
C ALA A 214 -0.52 -16.01 -3.16
N ALA A 215 -0.20 -15.37 -4.29
CA ALA A 215 -0.97 -14.25 -4.82
C ALA A 215 -2.39 -14.66 -5.21
N LEU A 216 -2.54 -15.75 -5.96
CA LEU A 216 -3.86 -16.29 -6.35
C LEU A 216 -4.70 -16.65 -5.13
N MET A 217 -4.10 -17.28 -4.12
CA MET A 217 -4.74 -17.63 -2.86
C MET A 217 -5.27 -16.38 -2.14
N SER A 218 -4.45 -15.33 -2.03
CA SER A 218 -4.83 -14.07 -1.39
C SER A 218 -5.94 -13.34 -2.14
N GLU A 219 -5.90 -13.33 -3.48
CA GLU A 219 -6.96 -12.75 -4.31
C GLU A 219 -8.31 -13.45 -4.06
N ARG A 220 -8.32 -14.78 -4.00
CA ARG A 220 -9.55 -15.58 -3.85
C ARG A 220 -10.11 -15.56 -2.43
N CYS A 221 -9.24 -15.63 -1.42
CA CYS A 221 -9.67 -15.70 -0.02
C CYS A 221 -9.93 -14.31 0.59
N ASN A 222 -9.07 -13.33 0.32
CA ASN A 222 -9.13 -12.01 0.98
C ASN A 222 -9.73 -10.92 0.07
N GLY A 223 -9.75 -11.15 -1.25
CA GLY A 223 -10.17 -10.19 -2.26
C GLY A 223 -9.02 -9.30 -2.75
N ILE A 224 -9.26 -8.63 -3.87
CA ILE A 224 -8.24 -7.89 -4.63
C ILE A 224 -7.72 -6.66 -3.85
N ASP A 225 -8.59 -5.90 -3.17
CA ASP A 225 -8.16 -4.70 -2.44
C ASP A 225 -7.59 -4.99 -1.03
N HIS A 226 -7.41 -6.26 -0.65
CA HIS A 226 -6.86 -6.57 0.66
C HIS A 226 -5.36 -6.23 0.71
N ALA A 227 -4.89 -5.66 1.82
CA ALA A 227 -3.48 -5.28 2.00
C ALA A 227 -2.51 -6.45 1.74
N TYR A 228 -2.82 -7.64 2.25
CA TYR A 228 -2.04 -8.86 1.94
C TYR A 228 -1.96 -9.17 0.44
N THR A 229 -3.04 -9.02 -0.32
CA THR A 229 -3.02 -9.26 -1.78
C THR A 229 -2.09 -8.27 -2.49
N ILE A 230 -2.08 -7.00 -2.07
CA ILE A 230 -1.14 -5.98 -2.59
C ILE A 230 0.30 -6.39 -2.28
N ILE A 231 0.59 -6.84 -1.06
CA ILE A 231 1.91 -7.33 -0.66
C ILE A 231 2.32 -8.55 -1.49
N GLU A 232 1.40 -9.49 -1.76
CA GLU A 232 1.74 -10.67 -2.57
C GLU A 232 2.09 -10.32 -4.02
N TYR A 233 1.50 -9.27 -4.61
CA TYR A 233 1.93 -8.76 -5.92
C TYR A 233 3.33 -8.13 -5.88
N ILE A 234 3.66 -7.40 -4.82
CA ILE A 234 5.00 -6.82 -4.65
C ILE A 234 6.05 -7.92 -4.61
N ASN A 235 5.83 -8.94 -3.78
CA ASN A 235 6.74 -10.08 -3.66
C ASN A 235 6.85 -10.87 -4.98
N LEU A 236 5.72 -11.08 -5.69
CA LEU A 236 5.74 -11.73 -6.99
C LEU A 236 6.54 -10.93 -8.01
N ALA A 237 6.43 -9.59 -7.98
CA ALA A 237 7.23 -8.72 -8.85
C ALA A 237 8.73 -8.83 -8.54
N HIS A 238 9.11 -8.95 -7.27
CA HIS A 238 10.51 -9.17 -6.88
C HIS A 238 11.07 -10.46 -7.46
N PHE A 239 10.38 -11.60 -7.27
CA PHE A 239 10.85 -12.87 -7.85
C PHE A 239 10.82 -12.85 -9.38
N ALA A 240 9.83 -12.19 -10.00
CA ALA A 240 9.80 -12.02 -11.46
C ALA A 240 11.00 -11.20 -11.96
N PHE A 241 11.37 -10.13 -11.25
CA PHE A 241 12.53 -9.31 -11.60
C PHE A 241 13.85 -10.07 -11.42
N SER A 242 13.99 -10.86 -10.35
CA SER A 242 15.16 -11.72 -10.14
C SER A 242 15.35 -12.77 -11.25
N ASN A 243 14.26 -13.22 -11.88
CA ASN A 243 14.27 -14.11 -13.04
C ASN A 243 14.34 -13.38 -14.39
N LEU A 244 14.66 -12.08 -14.40
CA LEU A 244 14.75 -11.23 -15.60
C LEU A 244 13.42 -11.08 -16.37
N TYR A 245 12.27 -11.40 -15.77
CA TYR A 245 10.95 -11.15 -16.35
C TYR A 245 10.49 -9.70 -16.10
N ILE A 246 11.28 -8.75 -16.61
CA ILE A 246 11.13 -7.31 -16.32
C ILE A 246 9.73 -6.77 -16.66
N PRO A 247 9.12 -7.04 -17.84
CA PRO A 247 7.79 -6.53 -18.16
C PRO A 247 6.69 -7.12 -17.28
N ALA A 248 6.87 -8.34 -16.75
CA ALA A 248 5.93 -8.95 -15.81
C ALA A 248 6.04 -8.27 -14.43
N ALA A 249 7.26 -8.05 -13.95
CA ALA A 249 7.51 -7.36 -12.68
C ALA A 249 6.91 -5.94 -12.65
N LEU A 250 7.13 -5.14 -13.70
CA LEU A 250 6.56 -3.80 -13.80
C LEU A 250 5.03 -3.83 -13.81
N ARG A 251 4.41 -4.73 -14.58
CA ARG A 251 2.93 -4.87 -14.62
C ARG A 251 2.36 -5.19 -13.23
N LEU A 252 3.02 -6.06 -12.47
CA LEU A 252 2.61 -6.41 -11.11
C LEU A 252 2.74 -5.23 -10.14
N LEU A 253 3.84 -4.47 -10.20
CA LEU A 253 4.02 -3.28 -9.37
C LEU A 253 3.03 -2.17 -9.72
N TYR A 254 2.78 -1.90 -11.01
CA TYR A 254 1.76 -0.92 -11.41
C TYR A 254 0.36 -1.33 -10.94
N ARG A 255 0.03 -2.63 -10.99
CA ARG A 255 -1.22 -3.15 -10.44
C ARG A 255 -1.28 -2.97 -8.92
N ALA A 256 -0.22 -3.31 -8.19
CA ALA A 256 -0.14 -3.11 -6.75
C ALA A 256 -0.29 -1.63 -6.37
N ARG A 257 0.37 -0.73 -7.12
CA ARG A 257 0.28 0.72 -6.96
C ARG A 257 -1.15 1.22 -7.15
N TYR A 258 -1.81 0.80 -8.22
CA TYR A 258 -3.20 1.17 -8.53
C TYR A 258 -4.17 0.72 -7.44
N LEU A 259 -4.04 -0.53 -6.98
CA LEU A 259 -4.89 -1.05 -5.91
C LEU A 259 -4.64 -0.33 -4.58
N LEU A 260 -3.38 -0.03 -4.26
CA LEU A 260 -3.04 0.72 -3.05
C LEU A 260 -3.59 2.14 -3.10
N LEU A 261 -3.50 2.81 -4.26
CA LEU A 261 -4.04 4.15 -4.47
C LEU A 261 -5.55 4.19 -4.20
N ILE A 262 -6.31 3.21 -4.69
CA ILE A 262 -7.77 3.12 -4.47
C ILE A 262 -8.09 2.78 -3.01
N ALA A 263 -7.33 1.86 -2.41
CA ALA A 263 -7.63 1.31 -1.10
C ALA A 263 -7.21 2.22 0.06
N HIS A 264 -6.12 2.99 -0.09
CA HIS A 264 -5.49 3.74 1.00
C HIS A 264 -5.04 5.16 0.62
N GLY A 265 -4.92 5.48 -0.67
CA GLY A 265 -4.46 6.78 -1.15
C GLY A 265 -2.93 6.88 -1.34
N GLU A 266 -2.46 8.07 -1.74
CA GLU A 266 -1.06 8.33 -2.14
C GLU A 266 -0.08 8.41 -0.96
N ASN A 267 -0.54 8.84 0.22
CA ASN A 267 0.33 9.07 1.37
C ASN A 267 0.73 7.80 2.13
N HIS A 268 0.24 6.63 1.72
CA HIS A 268 0.50 5.39 2.45
C HIS A 268 1.99 4.96 2.35
N PRO A 269 2.66 4.52 3.44
CA PRO A 269 4.08 4.14 3.41
C PRO A 269 4.45 3.06 2.39
N LEU A 270 3.56 2.09 2.14
CA LEU A 270 3.75 1.09 1.07
C LEU A 270 3.81 1.71 -0.34
N MET A 271 3.27 2.92 -0.56
CA MET A 271 3.36 3.60 -1.85
C MET A 271 4.82 3.91 -2.17
N ALA A 272 5.57 4.40 -1.19
CA ALA A 272 7.00 4.67 -1.34
C ALA A 272 7.81 3.39 -1.63
N GLN A 273 7.42 2.26 -1.02
CA GLN A 273 8.05 0.98 -1.31
C GLN A 273 7.78 0.54 -2.76
N ILE A 274 6.54 0.66 -3.25
CA ILE A 274 6.20 0.29 -4.62
C ILE A 274 6.88 1.22 -5.63
N ASP A 275 6.87 2.53 -5.39
CA ASP A 275 7.50 3.52 -6.26
C ASP A 275 9.03 3.36 -6.28
N GLY A 276 9.66 3.12 -5.13
CA GLY A 276 11.07 2.74 -5.06
C GLY A 276 11.36 1.48 -5.88
N ASN A 277 10.52 0.45 -5.77
CA ASN A 277 10.65 -0.78 -6.54
C ASN A 277 10.57 -0.55 -8.06
N ILE A 278 9.60 0.26 -8.50
CA ILE A 278 9.47 0.64 -9.91
C ILE A 278 10.71 1.41 -10.37
N GLY A 279 11.17 2.37 -9.57
CA GLY A 279 12.36 3.18 -9.84
C GLY A 279 13.61 2.34 -10.08
N VAL A 280 13.83 1.30 -9.26
CA VAL A 280 14.98 0.41 -9.42
C VAL A 280 14.90 -0.43 -10.69
N ILE A 281 13.73 -0.98 -10.99
CA ILE A 281 13.55 -1.78 -12.20
C ILE A 281 13.73 -0.91 -13.45
N LEU A 282 13.20 0.32 -13.45
CA LEU A 282 13.39 1.27 -14.54
C LEU A 282 14.86 1.70 -14.69
N PHE A 283 15.58 1.90 -13.59
CA PHE A 283 17.02 2.14 -13.60
C PHE A 283 17.78 0.99 -14.27
N ALA A 284 17.41 -0.27 -13.97
CA ALA A 284 18.01 -1.45 -14.59
C ALA A 284 17.75 -1.57 -16.10
N VAL A 285 16.67 -0.97 -16.61
CA VAL A 285 16.34 -0.90 -18.05
C VAL A 285 16.92 0.37 -18.71
N HIS A 286 17.70 1.17 -17.97
CA HIS A 286 18.28 2.44 -18.42
C HIS A 286 17.26 3.56 -18.71
N GLU A 287 16.04 3.45 -18.17
CA GLU A 287 15.00 4.49 -18.24
C GLU A 287 15.17 5.51 -17.09
N PHE A 288 16.31 6.22 -17.08
CA PHE A 288 16.74 7.04 -15.95
C PHE A 288 15.81 8.21 -15.62
N ASP A 289 15.23 8.86 -16.62
CA ASP A 289 14.27 9.96 -16.43
C ASP A 289 13.02 9.51 -15.69
N THR A 290 12.45 8.39 -16.11
CA THR A 290 11.24 7.83 -15.50
C THR A 290 11.56 7.25 -14.12
N ALA A 291 12.71 6.59 -13.96
CA ALA A 291 13.18 6.09 -12.68
C ALA A 291 13.26 7.21 -11.63
N LEU A 292 13.88 8.35 -11.97
CA LEU A 292 14.00 9.48 -11.06
C LEU A 292 12.65 10.04 -10.60
N ARG A 293 11.63 10.08 -11.47
CA ARG A 293 10.28 10.52 -11.07
C ARG A 293 9.67 9.62 -10.00
N PHE A 294 9.82 8.31 -10.13
CA PHE A 294 9.32 7.35 -9.13
C PHE A 294 10.16 7.35 -7.85
N LEU A 295 11.48 7.53 -7.95
CA LEU A 295 12.33 7.65 -6.76
C LEU A 295 12.02 8.93 -5.96
N GLN A 296 11.78 10.05 -6.65
CA GLN A 296 11.36 11.32 -6.04
C GLN A 296 9.97 11.22 -5.40
N SER A 297 9.01 10.53 -6.05
CA SER A 297 7.70 10.30 -5.43
C SER A 297 7.81 9.43 -4.17
N ALA A 298 8.67 8.41 -4.19
CA ALA A 298 8.94 7.60 -3.01
C ALA A 298 9.55 8.43 -1.85
N GLU A 299 10.51 9.30 -2.16
CA GLU A 299 11.12 10.21 -1.18
C GLU A 299 10.11 11.19 -0.57
N ALA A 300 9.25 11.79 -1.40
CA ALA A 300 8.19 12.69 -0.95
C ALA A 300 7.22 11.99 0.03
N VAL A 301 6.86 10.74 -0.24
CA VAL A 301 5.98 9.97 0.66
C VAL A 301 6.71 9.53 1.95
N MET A 302 7.99 9.18 1.87
CA MET A 302 8.79 8.82 3.07
C MET A 302 9.02 10.01 4.01
N THR A 303 9.29 11.18 3.44
CA THR A 303 9.45 12.43 4.19
C THR A 303 8.13 12.85 4.85
N ALA A 304 7.00 12.76 4.14
CA ALA A 304 5.67 13.05 4.69
C ALA A 304 5.30 12.12 5.87
N ASN A 305 5.69 10.85 5.81
CA ASN A 305 5.41 9.85 6.86
C ASN A 305 6.40 9.87 8.04
N GLY A 306 7.38 10.78 8.06
CA GLY A 306 8.32 10.88 9.16
C GLY A 306 9.27 9.68 9.29
N GLU A 307 9.68 9.07 8.17
CA GLU A 307 10.71 8.01 8.15
C GLU A 307 12.15 8.49 7.82
N PRO A 308 12.64 9.71 8.13
CA PRO A 308 13.80 10.29 7.46
C PRO A 308 15.18 9.67 7.80
N LYS A 309 15.26 8.59 8.59
CA LYS A 309 16.54 8.04 9.09
C LYS A 309 16.54 6.52 9.22
N ARG A 310 16.11 5.81 8.18
CA ARG A 310 16.12 4.34 8.13
C ARG A 310 16.89 3.84 6.90
N LEU A 311 17.17 2.54 6.88
CA LEU A 311 17.91 1.88 5.79
C LEU A 311 17.23 2.03 4.41
N LYS A 312 15.89 2.00 4.36
CA LYS A 312 15.12 2.06 3.10
C LYS A 312 15.29 3.40 2.36
N PRO A 313 15.10 4.59 2.99
CA PRO A 313 15.40 5.88 2.37
C PRO A 313 16.84 5.97 1.84
N ALA A 314 17.84 5.47 2.58
CA ALA A 314 19.24 5.52 2.14
C ALA A 314 19.46 4.71 0.85
N LEU A 315 18.83 3.55 0.73
CA LEU A 315 18.90 2.75 -0.50
C LEU A 315 18.29 3.48 -1.69
N ILE A 316 17.12 4.12 -1.51
CA ILE A 316 16.48 4.91 -2.56
C ILE A 316 17.39 6.07 -2.98
N GLN A 317 17.97 6.78 -2.01
CA GLN A 317 18.83 7.93 -2.27
C GLN A 317 20.15 7.55 -2.98
N HIS A 318 20.72 6.39 -2.63
CA HIS A 318 21.85 5.83 -3.35
C HIS A 318 21.51 5.54 -4.83
N ILE A 319 20.32 4.99 -5.10
CA ILE A 319 19.88 4.69 -6.48
C ILE A 319 19.56 5.99 -7.23
N THR A 320 18.98 6.99 -6.56
CA THR A 320 18.81 8.35 -7.09
C THR A 320 20.14 8.97 -7.50
N ALA A 321 21.18 8.85 -6.66
CA ALA A 321 22.53 9.32 -6.97
C ALA A 321 23.10 8.63 -8.23
N ARG A 322 22.97 7.31 -8.33
CA ARG A 322 23.38 6.53 -9.50
C ARG A 322 22.63 6.92 -10.77
N ALA A 323 21.33 7.18 -10.67
CA ALA A 323 20.50 7.63 -11.79
C ALA A 323 20.92 9.04 -12.27
N HIS A 324 21.19 9.98 -11.36
CA HIS A 324 21.71 11.30 -11.72
C HIS A 324 23.11 11.22 -12.34
N ALA A 325 24.01 10.38 -11.81
CA ALA A 325 25.33 10.16 -12.39
C ALA A 325 25.25 9.59 -13.81
N SER A 326 24.36 8.63 -14.05
CA SER A 326 24.13 8.04 -15.37
C SER A 326 23.56 9.04 -16.39
N ARG A 327 22.85 10.08 -15.92
CA ARG A 327 22.42 11.23 -16.74
C ARG A 327 23.50 12.28 -16.96
N GLY A 328 24.62 12.21 -16.25
CA GLY A 328 25.69 13.22 -16.26
C GLY A 328 25.45 14.39 -15.30
N ASP A 329 24.42 14.37 -14.46
CA ASP A 329 24.22 15.37 -13.41
C ASP A 329 24.99 14.98 -12.13
N PHE A 330 26.30 15.18 -12.18
CA PHE A 330 27.17 14.86 -11.06
C PHE A 330 26.92 15.75 -9.83
N ARG A 331 26.33 16.93 -9.98
CA ARG A 331 26.07 17.84 -8.85
C ARG A 331 24.94 17.28 -7.99
N ALA A 332 23.82 16.90 -8.61
CA ALA A 332 22.71 16.27 -7.91
C ALA A 332 23.14 14.91 -7.33
N ALA A 333 23.91 14.13 -8.09
CA ALA A 333 24.39 12.83 -7.64
C ALA A 333 25.30 12.91 -6.39
N LEU A 334 26.21 13.89 -6.33
CA LEU A 334 27.06 14.13 -5.14
C LEU A 334 26.23 14.55 -3.92
N ALA A 335 25.15 15.31 -4.11
CA ALA A 335 24.29 15.73 -3.00
C ALA A 335 23.54 14.54 -2.40
N ALA A 336 22.92 13.72 -3.26
CA ALA A 336 22.20 12.53 -2.86
C ALA A 336 23.13 11.50 -2.17
N GLU A 337 24.31 11.21 -2.74
CA GLU A 337 25.21 10.22 -2.14
C GLU A 337 25.81 10.68 -0.80
N LYS A 338 26.04 11.98 -0.60
CA LYS A 338 26.47 12.51 0.71
C LYS A 338 25.42 12.28 1.79
N GLU A 339 24.15 12.40 1.44
CA GLU A 339 23.06 12.13 2.35
C GLU A 339 22.98 10.63 2.68
N THR A 340 23.08 9.76 1.67
CA THR A 340 23.20 8.30 1.85
C THR A 340 24.32 7.95 2.83
N TYR A 341 25.52 8.48 2.61
CA TYR A 341 26.67 8.26 3.48
C TYR A 341 26.40 8.73 4.92
N SER A 342 25.78 9.91 5.08
CA SER A 342 25.42 10.42 6.40
C SER A 342 24.46 9.49 7.12
N ILE A 343 23.46 8.94 6.42
CA ILE A 343 22.51 7.98 6.99
C ILE A 343 23.21 6.68 7.39
N TYR A 344 24.04 6.09 6.51
CA TYR A 344 24.76 4.86 6.82
C TYR A 344 25.75 5.02 7.97
N ASN A 345 26.50 6.13 7.98
CA ASN A 345 27.44 6.41 9.06
C ASN A 345 26.73 6.61 10.41
N ASN A 346 25.56 7.25 10.42
CA ASN A 346 24.77 7.41 11.64
C ASN A 346 24.13 6.09 12.14
N LEU A 347 23.78 5.18 11.24
CA LEU A 347 23.12 3.91 11.59
C LEU A 347 24.10 2.81 11.98
N PHE A 348 25.16 2.62 11.21
CA PHE A 348 26.09 1.49 11.35
C PHE A 348 27.48 1.89 11.81
N GLY A 349 27.81 3.18 11.76
CA GLY A 349 29.16 3.68 11.99
C GLY A 349 30.08 3.58 10.76
N PRO A 350 31.34 4.05 10.90
CA PRO A 350 32.28 4.17 9.79
C PRO A 350 32.89 2.84 9.33
N GLU A 351 32.90 1.81 10.20
CA GLU A 351 33.56 0.53 9.90
C GLU A 351 32.70 -0.45 9.11
N HIS A 352 31.40 -0.20 8.99
CA HIS A 352 30.45 -1.10 8.34
C HIS A 352 30.62 -1.09 6.80
N ASP A 353 30.49 -2.27 6.18
CA ASP A 353 30.70 -2.48 4.75
C ASP A 353 29.88 -1.50 3.87
N LYS A 354 28.62 -1.25 4.22
CA LYS A 354 27.75 -0.31 3.49
C LYS A 354 28.21 1.15 3.58
N THR A 355 28.79 1.56 4.71
CA THR A 355 29.37 2.91 4.87
C THR A 355 30.63 3.04 4.02
N LYS A 356 31.45 1.98 3.97
CA LYS A 356 32.65 1.91 3.12
C LYS A 356 32.28 1.96 1.64
N GLU A 357 31.33 1.14 1.20
CA GLU A 357 30.81 1.11 -0.17
C GLU A 357 30.30 2.49 -0.62
N SER A 358 29.50 3.17 0.20
CA SER A 358 29.02 4.52 -0.10
C SER A 358 30.15 5.56 -0.14
N SER A 359 31.18 5.44 0.71
CA SER A 359 32.34 6.35 0.70
C SER A 359 33.24 6.15 -0.53
N GLU A 360 33.44 4.90 -0.95
CA GLU A 360 34.16 4.56 -2.17
C GLU A 360 33.39 5.07 -3.40
N TYR A 361 32.07 4.87 -3.43
CA TYR A 361 31.23 5.38 -4.50
C TYR A 361 31.25 6.90 -4.57
N LEU A 362 31.19 7.60 -3.43
CA LEU A 362 31.33 9.05 -3.36
C LEU A 362 32.69 9.51 -3.91
N SER A 363 33.78 8.83 -3.55
CA SER A 363 35.13 9.10 -4.10
C SER A 363 35.17 8.94 -5.61
N GLN A 364 34.65 7.83 -6.14
CA GLN A 364 34.56 7.59 -7.58
C GLN A 364 33.75 8.69 -8.29
N LEU A 365 32.62 9.08 -7.71
CA LEU A 365 31.75 10.09 -8.28
C LEU A 365 32.41 11.48 -8.31
N THR A 366 33.19 11.83 -7.28
CA THR A 366 33.98 13.08 -7.29
C THR A 366 35.08 13.07 -8.36
N MET A 367 35.79 11.96 -8.54
CA MET A 367 36.79 11.83 -9.61
C MET A 367 36.16 11.97 -11.00
N GLN A 368 35.00 11.35 -11.21
CA GLN A 368 34.24 11.47 -12.44
C GLN A 368 33.74 12.89 -12.70
N ALA A 369 33.22 13.56 -11.67
CA ALA A 369 32.77 14.95 -11.78
C ALA A 369 33.92 15.89 -12.18
N VAL A 370 35.10 15.73 -11.59
CA VAL A 370 36.30 16.53 -11.92
C VAL A 370 36.77 16.22 -13.34
N ALA A 371 36.81 14.94 -13.73
CA ALA A 371 37.18 14.55 -15.09
C ALA A 371 36.19 15.10 -16.14
N PHE A 372 34.89 15.07 -15.84
CA PHE A 372 33.84 15.64 -16.68
C PHE A 372 34.01 17.16 -16.81
N GLN A 373 34.22 17.88 -15.71
CA GLN A 373 34.47 19.33 -15.73
C GLN A 373 35.72 19.70 -16.54
N ARG A 374 36.81 18.94 -16.40
CA ARG A 374 38.03 19.14 -17.21
C ARG A 374 37.74 18.96 -18.71
N LYS A 375 37.04 17.89 -19.09
CA LYS A 375 36.63 17.65 -20.49
C LYS A 375 35.73 18.75 -21.05
N VAL A 376 34.78 19.27 -20.25
CA VAL A 376 33.91 20.38 -20.65
C VAL A 376 34.74 21.66 -20.85
N MET A 377 35.70 21.94 -19.97
CA MET A 377 36.62 23.07 -20.12
C MET A 377 37.49 22.93 -21.37
N ASP A 378 37.99 21.73 -21.66
CA ASP A 378 38.80 21.47 -22.85
C ASP A 378 37.98 21.55 -24.16
N ALA A 379 36.71 21.14 -24.12
CA ALA A 379 35.76 21.33 -25.23
C ALA A 379 35.49 22.81 -25.50
N THR A 380 35.33 23.63 -24.45
CA THR A 380 35.18 25.08 -24.60
C THR A 380 36.44 25.78 -25.11
N LYS A 381 37.62 25.14 -24.99
CA LYS A 381 38.91 25.64 -25.49
C LYS A 381 39.23 25.19 -26.92
N GLY A 382 38.32 24.51 -27.62
CA GLY A 382 38.41 24.22 -29.05
C GLY A 382 39.20 22.94 -29.43
N ASN A 383 39.54 22.08 -28.46
CA ASN A 383 40.15 20.79 -28.76
C ASN A 383 39.08 19.72 -29.05
N SER A 384 39.36 18.80 -29.98
CA SER A 384 38.44 17.69 -30.31
C SER A 384 38.28 16.76 -29.11
N VAL A 385 37.12 16.80 -28.46
CA VAL A 385 36.82 15.95 -27.31
C VAL A 385 36.06 14.72 -27.79
N GLY A 386 36.58 13.52 -27.48
CA GLY A 386 35.86 12.26 -27.63
C GLY A 386 34.62 12.18 -26.74
N PRO A 387 33.91 11.04 -26.66
CA PRO A 387 32.67 10.93 -25.90
C PRO A 387 32.84 11.43 -24.44
N LEU A 388 31.93 12.35 -24.07
CA LEU A 388 31.97 13.09 -22.80
C LEU A 388 31.76 12.17 -21.58
N LEU A 389 31.01 11.08 -21.76
CA LEU A 389 30.69 10.12 -20.73
C LEU A 389 31.42 8.80 -21.01
N PRO A 390 32.15 8.21 -20.05
CA PRO A 390 32.52 6.81 -20.14
C PRO A 390 31.24 5.98 -20.05
N ALA A 391 31.05 5.05 -20.98
CA ALA A 391 30.00 4.02 -20.89
C ALA A 391 30.38 3.05 -19.76
N GLN A 392 30.10 3.43 -18.51
CA GLN A 392 30.19 2.51 -17.40
C GLN A 392 28.88 1.74 -17.28
N ASN A 393 28.99 0.41 -17.24
CA ASN A 393 27.91 -0.49 -16.87
C ASN A 393 27.55 -0.21 -15.40
N PHE A 394 26.68 0.76 -15.14
CA PHE A 394 26.03 0.95 -13.84
C PHE A 394 24.95 -0.11 -13.59
N GLY A 395 25.18 -1.36 -13.99
CA GLY A 395 24.29 -2.48 -13.67
C GLY A 395 24.17 -2.55 -12.14
N TYR A 396 22.97 -2.35 -11.61
CA TYR A 396 22.71 -2.71 -10.22
C TYR A 396 22.70 -4.25 -10.19
N PRO A 397 23.55 -4.92 -9.39
CA PRO A 397 23.47 -6.36 -9.26
C PRO A 397 22.06 -6.71 -8.79
N ILE A 398 21.28 -7.34 -9.66
CA ILE A 398 19.89 -7.76 -9.38
C ILE A 398 19.85 -8.63 -8.10
N SER A 399 20.97 -9.33 -7.82
CA SER A 399 21.22 -10.08 -6.60
C SER A 399 21.16 -9.24 -5.32
N GLU A 400 21.76 -8.05 -5.29
CA GLU A 400 21.77 -7.17 -4.10
C GLU A 400 20.40 -6.61 -3.79
N TRP A 401 19.61 -6.33 -4.82
CA TRP A 401 18.28 -5.78 -4.60
C TRP A 401 17.31 -6.81 -4.03
N SER A 402 17.42 -8.07 -4.48
CA SER A 402 16.58 -9.18 -4.01
C SER A 402 16.81 -9.56 -2.54
N THR A 403 18.05 -9.45 -2.05
CA THR A 403 18.39 -9.80 -0.65
C THR A 403 18.00 -8.71 0.35
N HIS A 404 17.89 -7.46 -0.11
CA HIS A 404 17.54 -6.31 0.73
C HIS A 404 16.04 -6.01 0.78
N THR A 405 15.25 -6.53 -0.16
CA THR A 405 13.80 -6.29 -0.26
C THR A 405 12.91 -7.48 0.14
N LEU A 406 13.42 -8.72 0.06
CA LEU A 406 12.77 -9.95 0.55
C LEU A 406 13.10 -10.21 2.02
#